data_AF-A0AAU9U2E6-F1
#
_entry.id   AF-A0AAU9U2E6-F1
#
_cell.length_a   1.000
_cell.length_b   1.000
_cell.length_c   1.000
_cell.angle_alpha   90.00
_cell.angle_beta   90.00
_cell.angle_gamma   90.00
#
_symmetry.space_group_name_H-M   'P 1'
#
loop_
_entity.id
_entity.type
_entity.pdbx_description
1 polymer ?
#
loop_
_entity_poly.entity_id
_entity_poly.type
_entity_poly.pdbx_seq_one_letter_code
_entity_poly.pdbx_strand_id
1 'polypeptide(L)'
;MMVWVLSISLSIAALILQYDITLKQLPSKLESTLPTISVYYARLIYRRLTQKYSIAVGVPTLVIRGRAVRDALLSDPKGERFPWPAPPLDEVLRGVELEGEQKILYEQLPPDAVRVFYFAAHWCPPCRSFAPSLCAALSAVRKRRSKYANTQLILVSSDRSVGMYFVPNSLLT
;
A
#
# COMPACT_ATOMS: atom_id res chain seq x y z
N MET A 1 42.24 20.16 -2.56
CA MET A 1 40.87 19.76 -2.94
C MET A 1 40.85 19.48 -4.43
N MET A 2 40.99 18.22 -4.87
CA MET A 2 40.68 17.75 -6.25
C MET A 2 41.16 16.30 -6.55
N VAL A 3 41.67 15.53 -5.57
CA VAL A 3 42.14 14.15 -5.81
C VAL A 3 41.18 13.06 -5.30
N TRP A 4 40.13 13.42 -4.55
CA TRP A 4 39.21 12.44 -3.95
C TRP A 4 37.88 12.22 -4.70
N VAL A 5 37.63 12.92 -5.81
CA VAL A 5 36.39 12.76 -6.61
C VAL A 5 36.57 11.80 -7.80
N LEU A 6 37.80 11.53 -8.24
CA LEU A 6 38.07 10.65 -9.38
C LEU A 6 38.14 9.14 -9.02
N SER A 7 38.42 8.77 -7.76
CA SER A 7 38.48 7.35 -7.36
C SER A 7 37.12 6.70 -7.06
N ILE A 8 36.07 7.47 -6.81
CA ILE A 8 34.72 6.91 -6.58
C ILE A 8 33.99 6.63 -7.90
N SER A 9 34.33 7.34 -8.97
CA SER A 9 33.69 7.18 -10.29
C SER A 9 34.15 5.91 -11.04
N LEU A 10 35.40 5.48 -10.85
CA LEU A 10 35.93 4.25 -11.46
C LEU A 10 35.37 2.96 -10.84
N SER A 11 34.97 2.96 -9.57
CA SER A 11 34.45 1.76 -8.89
C SER A 11 33.00 1.43 -9.27
N ILE A 12 32.17 2.42 -9.59
CA ILE A 12 30.77 2.20 -10.01
C ILE A 12 30.73 1.75 -11.47
N ALA A 13 31.58 2.32 -12.34
CA ALA A 13 31.70 1.87 -13.72
C ALA A 13 32.23 0.43 -13.82
N ALA A 14 33.14 0.01 -12.93
CA ALA A 14 33.60 -1.37 -12.84
C ALA A 14 32.47 -2.32 -12.37
N LEU A 15 31.62 -1.92 -11.43
CA LEU A 15 30.45 -2.70 -11.01
C LEU A 15 29.38 -2.82 -12.10
N ILE A 16 29.21 -1.78 -12.94
CA ILE A 16 28.26 -1.79 -14.06
C ILE A 16 28.79 -2.64 -15.23
N LEU A 17 30.10 -2.63 -15.51
CA LEU A 17 30.71 -3.46 -16.56
C LEU A 17 30.90 -4.92 -16.14
N GLN A 18 31.01 -5.19 -14.83
CA GLN A 18 31.10 -6.56 -14.30
C GLN A 18 29.72 -7.23 -14.11
N TYR A 19 28.65 -6.43 -14.14
CA TYR A 19 27.25 -6.87 -14.17
C TYR A 19 26.55 -6.41 -15.46
N ASP A 20 27.25 -6.47 -16.60
CA ASP A 20 26.60 -6.44 -17.91
C ASP A 20 25.76 -7.73 -18.07
N ILE A 21 24.58 -7.70 -17.45
CA ILE A 21 23.49 -8.65 -17.65
C ILE A 21 22.90 -8.33 -19.02
N THR A 22 23.70 -8.55 -20.06
CA THR A 22 23.19 -8.84 -21.38
C THR A 22 22.40 -10.14 -21.25
N LEU A 23 21.10 -10.08 -21.54
CA LEU A 23 20.15 -11.20 -21.59
C LEU A 23 20.51 -12.26 -22.65
N LYS A 24 21.74 -12.80 -22.64
CA LYS A 24 22.25 -13.77 -23.62
C LYS A 24 23.07 -14.93 -23.07
N GLN A 25 23.27 -15.03 -21.75
CA GLN A 25 23.93 -16.19 -21.16
C GLN A 25 23.18 -16.58 -19.88
N LEU A 26 22.03 -17.25 -20.03
CA LEU A 26 21.50 -18.05 -18.94
C LEU A 26 22.34 -19.35 -18.94
N PRO A 27 23.12 -19.67 -17.89
CA PRO A 27 23.93 -20.88 -17.87
C PRO A 27 22.99 -22.10 -17.96
N SER A 28 23.24 -22.97 -18.93
CA SER A 28 22.44 -24.17 -19.22
C SER A 28 22.60 -25.30 -18.20
N LYS A 29 23.29 -25.06 -17.08
CA LYS A 29 23.45 -26.02 -15.98
C LYS A 29 23.44 -25.27 -14.65
N LEU A 30 22.30 -25.34 -13.98
CA LEU A 30 22.20 -25.00 -12.57
C LEU A 30 22.65 -26.24 -11.78
N GLU A 31 23.77 -26.15 -11.08
CA GLU A 31 24.32 -27.25 -10.27
C GLU A 31 23.32 -27.72 -9.19
N SER A 32 23.34 -29.04 -8.98
CA SER A 32 22.23 -29.89 -8.55
C SER A 32 22.05 -30.04 -7.04
N THR A 33 22.10 -28.95 -6.27
CA THR A 33 21.86 -29.03 -4.80
C THR A 33 20.87 -28.01 -4.25
N LEU A 34 20.26 -27.19 -5.10
CA LEU A 34 19.15 -26.33 -4.69
C LEU A 34 17.82 -27.06 -4.95
N PRO A 35 16.80 -26.88 -4.09
CA PRO A 35 15.46 -27.39 -4.36
C PRO A 35 15.06 -26.96 -5.78
N THR A 36 14.55 -27.89 -6.58
CA THR A 36 14.22 -27.66 -7.99
C THR A 36 13.12 -26.61 -8.10
N ILE A 37 13.50 -25.34 -8.14
CA ILE A 37 12.59 -24.23 -8.39
C ILE A 37 12.29 -24.23 -9.88
N SER A 38 11.03 -24.42 -10.24
CA SER A 38 10.57 -24.26 -11.62
C SER A 38 10.64 -22.77 -12.00
N VAL A 39 11.47 -22.44 -12.98
CA VAL A 39 11.59 -21.08 -13.52
C VAL A 39 10.96 -21.02 -14.90
N TYR A 40 10.02 -20.10 -15.10
CA TYR A 40 9.35 -19.87 -16.37
C TYR A 40 9.67 -18.47 -16.91
N TYR A 41 10.04 -18.39 -18.18
CA TYR A 41 10.26 -17.12 -18.88
C TYR A 41 9.04 -16.76 -19.75
N ALA A 42 8.45 -15.58 -19.53
CA ALA A 42 7.24 -15.16 -20.24
C ALA A 42 7.31 -13.67 -20.64
N ARG A 43 7.84 -13.38 -21.84
CA ARG A 43 7.92 -12.01 -22.38
C ARG A 43 6.56 -11.42 -22.77
N LEU A 44 5.64 -12.26 -23.25
CA LEU A 44 4.37 -11.80 -23.83
C LEU A 44 3.43 -11.13 -22.80
N ILE A 45 3.58 -11.45 -21.52
CA ILE A 45 2.76 -10.88 -20.44
C ILE A 45 3.35 -9.60 -19.84
N TYR A 46 4.58 -9.22 -20.21
CA TYR A 46 5.30 -8.08 -19.63
C TYR A 46 4.46 -6.81 -19.62
N ARG A 47 3.97 -6.36 -20.79
CA ARG A 47 3.18 -5.13 -20.91
C ARG A 47 1.94 -5.13 -20.01
N ARG A 48 1.24 -6.27 -19.93
CA ARG A 48 0.03 -6.43 -19.11
C ARG A 48 0.35 -6.33 -17.62
N LEU A 49 1.44 -6.94 -17.17
CA LEU A 49 1.84 -6.93 -15.76
C LEU A 49 2.42 -5.58 -15.33
N THR A 50 3.28 -4.96 -16.15
CA THR A 50 3.83 -3.62 -15.89
C THR A 50 2.71 -2.59 -15.77
N GLN A 51 1.70 -2.65 -16.63
CA GLN A 51 0.52 -1.78 -16.55
C GLN A 51 -0.33 -2.09 -15.31
N LYS A 52 -0.61 -3.38 -15.05
CA LYS A 52 -1.46 -3.79 -13.92
C LYS A 52 -0.89 -3.39 -12.56
N TYR A 53 0.42 -3.48 -12.40
CA TYR A 53 1.11 -3.20 -11.13
C TYR A 53 1.87 -1.87 -11.13
N SER A 54 1.67 -1.02 -12.14
CA SER A 54 2.31 0.30 -12.26
C SER A 54 3.84 0.26 -12.06
N ILE A 55 4.50 -0.74 -12.65
CA ILE A 55 5.94 -0.97 -12.44
C ILE A 55 6.74 0.08 -13.21
N ALA A 56 7.58 0.84 -12.50
CA ALA A 56 8.46 1.84 -13.10
C ALA A 56 9.57 1.17 -13.93
N VAL A 57 9.92 1.80 -15.05
CA VAL A 57 11.01 1.33 -15.92
C VAL A 57 12.34 1.42 -15.16
N GLY A 58 13.14 0.36 -15.23
CA GLY A 58 14.48 0.32 -14.62
C GLY A 58 14.51 -0.02 -13.13
N VAL A 59 13.36 -0.24 -12.47
CA VAL A 59 13.31 -0.62 -11.06
C VAL A 59 13.07 -2.13 -10.92
N PRO A 60 14.00 -2.91 -10.33
CA PRO A 60 13.79 -4.32 -10.09
C PRO A 60 12.61 -4.50 -9.13
N THR A 61 11.51 -5.08 -9.64
CA THR A 61 10.24 -5.15 -8.91
C THR A 61 9.80 -6.61 -8.80
N LEU A 62 9.69 -7.09 -7.56
CA LEU A 62 9.15 -8.40 -7.22
C LEU A 62 7.71 -8.25 -6.75
N VAL A 63 6.79 -8.96 -7.40
CA VAL A 63 5.37 -8.96 -7.05
C VAL A 63 4.97 -10.34 -6.53
N ILE A 64 4.42 -10.40 -5.31
CA ILE A 64 3.93 -11.64 -4.69
C ILE A 64 2.49 -11.42 -4.26
N ARG A 65 1.60 -12.34 -4.66
CA ARG A 65 0.14 -12.26 -4.42
C ARG A 65 -0.45 -10.89 -4.82
N GLY A 66 0.08 -10.30 -5.90
CA GLY A 66 -0.39 -9.02 -6.44
C GLY A 66 0.16 -7.77 -5.75
N ARG A 67 1.13 -7.90 -4.83
CA ARG A 67 1.75 -6.75 -4.14
C ARG A 67 3.25 -6.69 -4.41
N ALA A 68 3.79 -5.49 -4.57
CA ALA A 68 5.23 -5.28 -4.55
C ALA A 68 5.76 -5.59 -3.15
N VAL A 69 6.81 -6.42 -3.06
CA VAL A 69 7.33 -6.93 -1.77
C VAL A 69 8.81 -6.57 -1.52
N ARG A 70 9.33 -5.55 -2.21
CA ARG A 70 10.73 -5.13 -2.10
C ARG A 70 11.14 -4.89 -0.64
N ASP A 71 10.36 -4.10 0.09
CA ASP A 71 10.70 -3.72 1.47
C ASP A 71 10.54 -4.89 2.46
N ALA A 72 9.58 -5.78 2.20
CA ALA A 72 9.41 -7.00 2.98
C ALA A 72 10.61 -7.94 2.81
N LEU A 73 11.14 -8.08 1.60
CA LEU A 73 12.34 -8.86 1.33
C LEU A 73 13.59 -8.25 1.97
N LEU A 74 13.73 -6.92 1.89
CA LEU A 74 14.87 -6.21 2.53
C LEU A 74 14.86 -6.34 4.05
N SER A 75 13.68 -6.35 4.67
CA SER A 75 13.52 -6.51 6.12
C SER A 75 13.46 -7.97 6.60
N ASP A 76 13.37 -8.94 5.70
CA ASP A 76 13.36 -10.38 5.99
C ASP A 76 14.18 -11.15 4.92
N PRO A 77 15.51 -10.99 4.92
CA PRO A 77 16.38 -11.57 3.89
C PRO A 77 16.39 -13.10 3.90
N LYS A 78 16.02 -13.73 5.02
CA LYS A 78 15.89 -15.19 5.15
C LYS A 78 14.51 -15.71 4.78
N GLY A 79 13.53 -14.84 4.60
CA GLY A 79 12.15 -15.22 4.27
C GLY A 79 11.44 -15.95 5.40
N GLU A 80 11.80 -15.72 6.67
CA GLU A 80 11.18 -16.40 7.81
C GLU A 80 9.69 -16.06 7.96
N ARG A 81 9.27 -14.89 7.45
CA ARG A 81 7.87 -14.44 7.42
C ARG A 81 7.17 -14.75 6.11
N PHE A 82 7.79 -15.52 5.21
CA PHE A 82 7.20 -15.86 3.92
C PHE A 82 6.05 -16.88 4.07
N PRO A 83 4.88 -16.67 3.41
CA PRO A 83 4.54 -15.53 2.57
C PRO A 83 4.29 -14.26 3.39
N TRP A 84 4.96 -13.16 3.04
CA TRP A 84 4.92 -11.93 3.83
C TRP A 84 3.48 -11.46 4.08
N PRO A 85 3.10 -11.24 5.35
CA PRO A 85 1.76 -10.83 5.70
C PRO A 85 1.43 -9.47 5.09
N ALA A 86 0.14 -9.14 5.02
CA ALA A 86 -0.25 -7.77 4.74
C ALA A 86 0.30 -6.83 5.82
N PRO A 87 0.83 -5.65 5.46
CA PRO A 87 1.09 -4.62 6.45
C PRO A 87 -0.19 -4.37 7.26
N PRO A 88 -0.09 -4.23 8.59
CA PRO A 88 -1.23 -3.90 9.42
C PRO A 88 -1.79 -2.54 9.02
N LEU A 89 -3.09 -2.32 9.29
CA LEU A 89 -3.79 -1.11 8.88
C LEU A 89 -3.10 0.17 9.39
N ASP A 90 -2.59 0.16 10.62
CA ASP A 90 -1.89 1.30 11.22
C ASP A 90 -0.57 1.65 10.51
N GLU A 91 0.07 0.67 9.87
CA GLU A 91 1.26 0.94 9.05
C GLU A 91 0.86 1.54 7.70
N VAL A 92 -0.20 1.02 7.08
CA VAL A 92 -0.72 1.52 5.80
C VAL A 92 -1.21 2.96 5.92
N LEU A 93 -1.83 3.32 7.05
CA LEU A 93 -2.41 4.63 7.28
C LEU A 93 -1.50 5.58 8.07
N ARG A 94 -0.24 5.20 8.31
CA ARG A 94 0.73 6.05 9.00
C ARG A 94 0.99 7.33 8.20
N GLY A 95 0.88 8.47 8.87
CA GLY A 95 1.08 9.81 8.30
C GLY A 95 -0.08 10.30 7.45
N VAL A 96 -1.19 9.56 7.38
CA VAL A 96 -2.37 10.00 6.64
C VAL A 96 -3.09 11.08 7.44
N GLU A 97 -3.24 12.26 6.84
CA GLU A 97 -4.06 13.34 7.36
C GLU A 97 -5.53 13.10 7.02
N LEU A 98 -6.38 13.19 8.04
CA LEU A 98 -7.82 13.16 7.91
C LEU A 98 -8.36 14.59 7.99
N GLU A 99 -9.21 14.95 7.03
CA GLU A 99 -9.82 16.27 6.95
C GLU A 99 -11.26 16.21 7.47
N GLY A 100 -11.50 16.92 8.58
CA GLY A 100 -12.84 17.17 9.15
C GLY A 100 -13.00 18.65 9.50
N GLU A 101 -13.66 18.96 10.61
CA GLU A 101 -13.66 20.32 11.19
C GLU A 101 -12.24 20.80 11.49
N GLN A 102 -11.37 19.86 11.85
CA GLN A 102 -9.95 20.06 12.06
C GLN A 102 -9.20 18.99 11.25
N LYS A 103 -7.97 19.32 10.86
CA LYS A 103 -7.04 18.34 10.29
C LYS A 103 -6.37 17.58 11.43
N ILE A 104 -6.43 16.26 11.39
CA ILE A 104 -5.80 15.38 12.38
C ILE A 104 -5.09 14.23 11.67
N LEU A 105 -3.99 13.75 12.24
CA LEU A 105 -3.32 12.55 11.76
C LEU A 105 -4.10 11.30 12.19
N TYR A 106 -4.12 10.26 11.35
CA TYR A 106 -4.78 8.99 11.65
C TYR A 106 -4.32 8.40 13.00
N GLU A 107 -3.04 8.53 13.34
CA GLU A 107 -2.46 8.00 14.57
C GLU A 107 -2.89 8.75 15.84
N GLN A 108 -3.44 9.95 15.69
CA GLN A 108 -3.97 10.74 16.80
C GLN A 108 -5.38 10.30 17.21
N LEU A 109 -6.02 9.43 16.41
CA LEU A 109 -7.31 8.86 16.78
C LEU A 109 -7.16 7.94 18.02
N PRO A 110 -8.18 7.86 18.89
CA PRO A 110 -8.14 6.99 20.07
C PRO A 110 -7.86 5.54 19.68
N PRO A 111 -6.91 4.86 20.35
CA PRO A 111 -6.49 3.51 19.99
C PRO A 111 -7.54 2.44 20.29
N ASP A 112 -8.44 2.71 21.23
CA ASP A 112 -9.55 1.84 21.63
C ASP A 112 -10.82 2.02 20.76
N ALA A 113 -10.82 3.03 19.88
CA ALA A 113 -11.95 3.32 19.01
C ALA A 113 -12.13 2.25 17.93
N VAL A 114 -13.39 1.84 17.70
CA VAL A 114 -13.74 1.05 16.52
C VAL A 114 -13.75 1.97 15.30
N ARG A 115 -12.96 1.62 14.28
CA ARG A 115 -12.83 2.39 13.04
C ARG A 115 -13.71 1.79 11.94
N VAL A 116 -14.62 2.58 11.39
CA VAL A 116 -15.53 2.19 10.31
C VAL A 116 -15.16 2.98 9.07
N PHE A 117 -14.68 2.31 8.02
CA PHE A 117 -14.36 2.94 6.74
C PHE A 117 -15.56 2.84 5.80
N TYR A 118 -16.04 3.97 5.31
CA TYR A 118 -17.13 4.03 4.34
C TYR A 118 -16.63 4.59 3.02
N PHE A 119 -16.50 3.73 2.01
CA PHE A 119 -16.07 4.12 0.67
C PHE A 119 -17.27 4.62 -0.12
N ALA A 120 -17.25 5.89 -0.53
CA ALA A 120 -18.39 6.51 -1.20
C ALA A 120 -18.00 7.64 -2.15
N ALA A 121 -18.92 8.00 -3.04
CA ALA A 121 -18.80 9.14 -3.93
C ALA A 121 -20.09 9.97 -3.84
N HIS A 122 -20.01 11.30 -3.74
CA HIS A 122 -21.21 12.15 -3.68
C HIS A 122 -22.00 12.04 -4.97
N TRP A 123 -21.32 11.93 -6.12
CA TRP A 123 -21.99 11.74 -7.41
C TRP A 123 -22.74 10.40 -7.50
N CYS A 124 -22.45 9.42 -6.64
CA CYS A 124 -23.04 8.08 -6.69
C CYS A 124 -24.41 8.03 -5.97
N PRO A 125 -25.54 7.89 -6.69
CA PRO A 125 -26.88 7.89 -6.07
C PRO A 125 -27.10 6.85 -4.96
N PRO A 126 -26.70 5.57 -5.10
CA PRO A 126 -26.92 4.59 -4.02
C PRO A 126 -26.13 4.94 -2.76
N CYS A 127 -24.95 5.55 -2.88
CA CYS A 127 -24.18 6.02 -1.72
C CYS A 127 -24.91 7.12 -0.93
N ARG A 128 -25.57 8.06 -1.64
CA ARG A 128 -26.34 9.12 -1.00
C ARG A 128 -27.58 8.58 -0.28
N SER A 129 -28.28 7.61 -0.87
CA SER A 129 -29.44 6.98 -0.23
C SER A 129 -29.07 6.13 0.99
N PHE A 130 -27.88 5.53 1.00
CA PHE A 130 -27.43 4.67 2.10
C PHE A 130 -26.86 5.44 3.30
N ALA A 131 -26.19 6.58 3.07
CA ALA A 131 -25.48 7.32 4.11
C ALA A 131 -26.34 7.70 5.34
N PRO A 132 -27.62 8.15 5.20
CA PRO A 132 -28.47 8.45 6.36
C PRO A 132 -28.73 7.21 7.23
N SER A 133 -29.00 6.07 6.62
CA SER A 133 -29.24 4.80 7.31
C SER A 133 -28.00 4.31 8.06
N LEU A 134 -26.82 4.45 7.46
CA LEU A 134 -25.54 4.14 8.10
C LEU A 134 -25.31 5.01 9.35
N CYS A 135 -25.51 6.32 9.23
CA CYS A 135 -25.34 7.24 10.36
C CYS A 135 -26.31 6.92 11.49
N ALA A 136 -27.60 6.71 11.18
CA ALA A 136 -28.60 6.34 12.18
C ALA A 136 -28.24 5.03 12.91
N ALA A 137 -27.77 4.02 12.17
CA ALA A 137 -27.37 2.75 12.74
C ALA A 137 -26.16 2.89 13.68
N LEU A 138 -25.12 3.61 13.27
CA LEU A 138 -23.93 3.83 14.10
C LEU A 138 -24.26 4.61 15.37
N SER A 139 -25.12 5.63 15.28
CA SER A 139 -25.53 6.41 16.44
C SER A 139 -26.38 5.60 17.42
N ALA A 140 -27.24 4.70 16.91
CA ALA A 140 -27.95 3.75 17.75
C ALA A 140 -27.00 2.76 18.45
N VAL A 141 -25.96 2.28 17.75
CA VAL A 141 -24.94 1.39 18.35
C VAL A 141 -24.16 2.10 19.45
N ARG A 142 -23.68 3.33 19.18
CA ARG A 142 -22.93 4.15 20.15
C ARG A 142 -23.75 4.42 21.42
N LYS A 143 -25.06 4.68 21.27
CA LYS A 143 -25.98 4.92 22.41
C LYS A 143 -26.30 3.66 23.22
N ARG A 144 -26.48 2.51 22.56
CA ARG A 144 -26.89 1.25 23.22
C ARG A 144 -25.73 0.46 23.81
N ARG A 145 -24.51 0.65 23.32
CA ARG A 145 -23.35 -0.17 23.67
C ARG A 145 -22.19 0.74 24.07
N SER A 146 -21.98 0.90 25.38
CA SER A 146 -20.88 1.71 25.92
C SER A 146 -19.51 1.34 25.37
N LYS A 147 -19.26 0.03 25.14
CA LYS A 147 -18.04 -0.48 24.49
C LYS A 147 -17.76 0.15 23.11
N TYR A 148 -18.81 0.55 22.40
CA TYR A 148 -18.72 1.12 21.05
C TYR A 148 -19.01 2.62 21.03
N ALA A 149 -19.07 3.30 22.18
CA ALA A 149 -19.36 4.73 22.25
C ALA A 149 -18.35 5.57 21.43
N ASN A 150 -17.09 5.13 21.43
CA ASN A 150 -15.96 5.77 20.72
C ASN A 150 -15.84 5.35 19.24
N THR A 151 -16.87 4.75 18.64
CA THR A 151 -16.81 4.35 17.22
C THR A 151 -16.66 5.57 16.31
N GLN A 152 -15.70 5.51 15.39
CA GLN A 152 -15.37 6.56 14.44
C GLN A 152 -15.71 6.13 13.01
N LEU A 153 -16.49 6.96 12.32
CA LEU A 153 -16.78 6.80 10.90
C LEU A 153 -15.77 7.62 10.08
N ILE A 154 -15.00 6.93 9.24
CA ILE A 154 -14.03 7.52 8.32
C ILE A 154 -14.60 7.39 6.91
N LEU A 155 -14.98 8.51 6.31
CA LEU A 155 -15.42 8.56 4.92
C LEU A 155 -14.20 8.51 4.00
N VAL A 156 -14.16 7.52 3.11
CA VAL A 156 -13.14 7.40 2.06
C VAL A 156 -13.80 7.80 0.74
N SER A 157 -13.58 9.05 0.35
CA SER A 157 -14.24 9.64 -0.81
C SER A 157 -13.48 9.36 -2.12
N SER A 158 -14.23 9.12 -3.19
CA SER A 158 -13.72 9.14 -4.58
C SER A 158 -13.96 10.48 -5.30
N ASP A 159 -14.48 11.50 -4.60
CA ASP A 159 -14.71 12.83 -5.18
C ASP A 159 -13.43 13.65 -5.26
N ARG A 160 -13.45 14.65 -6.14
CA ARG A 160 -12.31 15.52 -6.42
C ARG A 160 -12.18 16.71 -5.46
N SER A 161 -13.18 16.94 -4.62
CA SER A 161 -13.19 18.07 -3.69
C SER A 161 -13.83 17.71 -2.35
N VAL A 162 -13.28 18.32 -1.29
CA VAL A 162 -13.60 18.04 0.12
C VAL A 162 -15.00 18.54 0.50
N GLY A 163 -15.49 19.60 -0.15
CA GLY A 163 -16.73 20.31 0.23
C GLY A 163 -18.05 19.64 -0.17
N MET A 164 -18.04 18.45 -0.77
CA MET A 164 -19.24 17.85 -1.36
C MET A 164 -20.02 16.93 -0.39
N TYR A 165 -19.54 16.70 0.83
CA TYR A 165 -20.21 15.80 1.78
C TYR A 165 -20.64 16.53 3.05
N PHE A 166 -21.91 16.93 3.08
CA PHE A 166 -22.61 17.19 4.32
C PHE A 166 -23.07 15.86 4.92
N VAL A 167 -22.34 15.34 5.91
CA VAL A 167 -22.97 14.51 6.95
C VAL A 167 -23.32 15.49 8.06
N PRO A 168 -24.62 15.74 8.35
CA PRO A 168 -24.98 16.67 9.41
C PRO A 168 -24.34 16.19 10.73
N ASN A 169 -23.53 17.05 11.36
CA ASN A 169 -22.95 16.82 12.68
C ASN A 169 -23.99 16.39 13.73
N SER A 170 -25.25 16.80 13.55
CA SER A 170 -26.38 16.44 14.40
C SER A 170 -26.74 14.96 14.42
N LEU A 171 -26.18 14.15 13.51
CA LEU A 171 -26.33 12.70 13.55
C LEU A 171 -25.21 12.00 14.32
N LEU A 172 -24.11 12.68 14.64
CA LEU A 172 -22.93 12.08 15.30
C LEU A 172 -22.74 12.48 16.78
N THR A 173 -23.59 13.37 17.31
CA THR A 173 -23.79 13.65 18.74
C THR A 173 -24.93 12.82 19.34
#